data_AF-A0A6S7IZK4-F1
#
_entry.id   AF-A0A6S7IZK4-F1
#
_cell.length_a   1.000
_cell.length_b   1.000
_cell.length_c   1.000
_cell.angle_alpha   90.00
_cell.angle_beta   90.00
_cell.angle_gamma   90.00
#
_symmetry.space_group_name_H-M   'P 1'
#
loop_
_entity.id
_entity.type
_entity.pdbx_description
1 polymer ?
#
loop_
_entity_poly.entity_id
_entity_poly.type
_entity_poly.pdbx_seq_one_letter_code
_entity_poly.pdbx_strand_id
1 'polypeptide(L)'
;NLWCLVVEEGELLKHLKLLKDFYLLGRGEIFRSLIEKSKDLLKVPPTGNTGHNIKVIFDEIMRKLLPDEDENTSYFTLSVEVPKNIPGKEEGSLVTGWHSLMLHYDVQWPLHIVLTPTFLEK
;
A
#
# COMPACT_ATOMS: atom_id res chain seq x y z
N ASN A 1 -23.41 15.33 -15.58
CA ASN A 1 -22.84 14.43 -16.60
C ASN A 1 -21.86 13.53 -15.86
N LEU A 2 -21.89 12.19 -16.04
CA LEU A 2 -21.04 11.26 -15.28
C LEU A 2 -19.55 11.58 -15.44
N TRP A 3 -19.17 12.10 -16.62
CA TRP A 3 -17.80 12.54 -16.88
C TRP A 3 -17.34 13.68 -15.96
N CYS A 4 -18.12 14.75 -15.81
CA CYS A 4 -17.78 15.86 -14.90
C CYS A 4 -17.62 15.36 -13.47
N LEU A 5 -18.54 14.49 -13.03
CA LEU A 5 -18.50 13.93 -11.68
C LEU A 5 -17.21 13.14 -11.42
N VAL A 6 -16.79 12.27 -12.34
CA VAL A 6 -15.62 11.41 -12.10
C VAL A 6 -14.31 12.15 -12.37
N VAL A 7 -14.25 12.94 -13.45
CA VAL A 7 -13.00 13.55 -13.93
C VAL A 7 -12.72 14.88 -13.24
N GLU A 8 -13.73 15.73 -13.11
CA GLU A 8 -13.58 17.08 -12.54
C GLU A 8 -13.77 17.03 -11.02
N GLU A 9 -14.92 16.56 -10.55
CA GLU A 9 -15.24 16.54 -9.10
C GLU A 9 -14.46 15.47 -8.34
N GLY A 10 -14.31 14.27 -8.93
CA GLY A 10 -13.56 13.17 -8.35
C GLY A 10 -12.04 13.21 -8.62
N GLU A 11 -11.55 14.21 -9.36
CA GLU A 11 -10.14 14.38 -9.69
C GLU A 11 -9.46 13.12 -10.27
N LEU A 12 -10.13 12.33 -11.13
CA LEU A 12 -9.63 11.02 -11.60
C LEU A 12 -8.15 11.03 -12.06
N LEU A 13 -7.72 12.07 -12.78
CA LEU A 13 -6.33 12.17 -13.27
C LEU A 13 -5.30 12.25 -12.14
N LYS A 14 -5.63 12.93 -11.04
CA LYS A 14 -4.79 13.00 -9.84
C LYS A 14 -4.65 11.61 -9.21
N HIS A 15 -5.76 10.88 -9.07
CA HIS A 15 -5.74 9.54 -8.50
C HIS A 15 -5.04 8.50 -9.40
N LEU A 16 -5.16 8.61 -10.72
CA LEU A 16 -4.36 7.77 -11.65
C LEU A 16 -2.86 8.04 -11.52
N LYS A 17 -2.46 9.30 -11.33
CA LYS A 17 -1.06 9.64 -11.06
C LYS A 17 -0.58 9.03 -9.74
N LEU A 18 -1.40 9.10 -8.68
CA LEU A 18 -1.11 8.47 -7.40
C LEU A 18 -0.95 6.95 -7.51
N LEU A 19 -1.87 6.27 -8.21
CA LEU A 19 -1.77 4.82 -8.45
C LEU A 19 -0.48 4.46 -9.17
N LYS A 20 -0.10 5.21 -10.21
CA LYS A 20 1.18 5.02 -10.91
C LYS A 20 2.37 5.27 -9.97
N ASP A 21 2.34 6.31 -9.16
CA ASP A 21 3.43 6.65 -8.25
C ASP A 21 3.69 5.57 -7.19
N PHE A 22 2.64 4.84 -6.77
CA PHE A 22 2.70 3.85 -5.70
C PHE A 22 2.74 2.40 -6.21
N TYR A 23 1.76 1.95 -7.00
CA TYR A 23 1.73 0.57 -7.51
C TYR A 23 2.83 0.30 -8.54
N LEU A 24 3.25 1.32 -9.31
CA LEU A 24 4.34 1.19 -10.29
C LEU A 24 5.67 1.76 -9.77
N LEU A 25 5.79 1.94 -8.45
CA LEU A 25 7.02 2.39 -7.78
C LEU A 25 7.60 3.70 -8.33
N GLY A 26 6.77 4.60 -8.86
CA GLY A 26 7.18 5.89 -9.40
C GLY A 26 7.86 6.80 -8.36
N ARG A 27 7.58 6.59 -7.06
CA ARG A 27 8.24 7.27 -5.93
C ARG A 27 9.25 6.35 -5.22
N GLY A 28 10.29 5.95 -5.95
CA GLY A 28 11.29 4.98 -5.49
C GLY A 28 11.97 5.34 -4.15
N GLU A 29 12.07 6.61 -3.79
CA GLU A 29 12.62 7.06 -2.49
C GLU A 29 11.80 6.59 -1.29
N ILE A 30 10.47 6.55 -1.41
CA ILE A 30 9.56 6.04 -0.38
C ILE A 30 9.82 4.56 -0.17
N PHE A 31 9.82 3.78 -1.26
CA PHE A 31 10.02 2.34 -1.22
C PHE A 31 11.43 1.96 -0.76
N ARG A 32 12.44 2.73 -1.17
CA ARG A 32 13.81 2.56 -0.67
C ARG A 32 13.87 2.75 0.85
N SER A 33 13.31 3.86 1.35
CA SER A 33 13.25 4.16 2.79
C SER A 33 12.47 3.09 3.56
N LEU A 34 11.36 2.60 2.98
CA LEU A 34 10.56 1.52 3.54
C LEU A 34 11.37 0.23 3.64
N ILE A 35 12.06 -0.17 2.56
CA ILE A 35 12.90 -1.36 2.54
C ILE A 35 14.01 -1.26 3.59
N GLU A 36 14.68 -0.12 3.68
CA GLU A 36 15.76 0.10 4.64
C GLU A 36 15.25 0.01 6.09
N LYS A 37 14.12 0.65 6.41
CA LYS A 37 13.56 0.69 7.77
C LYS A 37 12.86 -0.59 8.20
N SER A 38 12.32 -1.38 7.26
CA SER A 38 11.50 -2.56 7.56
C SER A 38 12.20 -3.89 7.28
N LYS A 39 13.42 -3.89 6.70
CA LYS A 39 14.20 -5.10 6.40
C LYS A 39 14.27 -6.09 7.55
N ASP A 40 14.59 -5.60 8.75
CA ASP A 40 14.72 -6.47 9.92
C ASP A 40 13.37 -6.96 10.46
N LEU A 41 12.30 -6.19 10.25
CA LEU A 41 10.94 -6.55 10.63
C LEU A 41 10.35 -7.62 9.69
N LEU A 42 10.62 -7.50 8.39
CA LEU A 42 10.02 -8.32 7.34
C LEU A 42 10.89 -9.50 6.89
N LYS A 43 12.15 -9.62 7.36
CA LYS A 43 12.99 -10.81 7.12
C LYS A 43 12.50 -12.07 7.83
N VAL A 44 11.69 -11.91 8.88
CA VAL A 44 11.08 -13.01 9.64
C VAL A 44 9.59 -13.14 9.29
N PRO A 45 8.97 -14.32 9.52
CA PRO A 45 7.52 -14.46 9.38
C PRO A 45 6.77 -13.44 10.24
N PRO A 46 5.66 -12.88 9.73
CA PRO A 46 4.95 -11.83 10.44
C PRO A 46 4.26 -12.36 11.70
N THR A 47 4.33 -11.56 12.76
CA THR A 47 3.68 -11.81 14.05
C THR A 47 2.52 -10.85 14.26
N GLY A 48 1.75 -11.00 15.34
CA GLY A 48 0.57 -10.17 15.61
C GLY A 48 0.83 -8.65 15.59
N ASN A 49 2.06 -8.20 15.89
CA ASN A 49 2.41 -6.78 15.90
C ASN A 49 3.09 -6.30 14.59
N THR A 50 3.49 -7.21 13.70
CA THR A 50 4.23 -6.87 12.48
C THR A 50 3.42 -5.93 11.57
N GLY A 51 2.11 -6.17 11.43
CA GLY A 51 1.22 -5.32 10.64
C GLY A 51 1.07 -3.89 11.19
N HIS A 52 1.01 -3.72 12.51
CA HIS A 52 0.95 -2.39 13.10
C HIS A 52 2.28 -1.64 12.93
N ASN A 53 3.40 -2.31 13.21
CA ASN A 53 4.72 -1.70 13.11
C ASN A 53 5.03 -1.24 11.68
N ILE A 54 4.71 -2.04 10.67
CA ILE A 54 4.95 -1.64 9.27
C ILE A 54 4.08 -0.46 8.86
N LYS A 55 2.83 -0.41 9.34
CA LYS A 55 1.93 0.73 9.10
C LYS A 55 2.53 2.02 9.68
N VAL A 56 2.98 1.98 10.94
CA VAL A 56 3.60 3.15 11.59
C VAL A 56 4.85 3.60 10.84
N ILE A 57 5.72 2.67 10.44
CA ILE A 57 6.92 2.97 9.64
C ILE A 57 6.54 3.64 8.33
N PHE A 58 5.52 3.14 7.63
CA PHE A 58 5.07 3.70 6.36
C PHE A 58 4.50 5.11 6.53
N ASP A 59 3.63 5.32 7.52
CA ASP A 59 3.04 6.63 7.83
C ASP A 59 4.13 7.66 8.18
N GLU A 60 5.17 7.26 8.91
CA GLU A 60 6.33 8.13 9.20
C GLU A 60 7.12 8.50 7.95
N ILE A 61 7.32 7.56 7.02
CA ILE A 61 8.02 7.82 5.76
C ILE A 61 7.21 8.78 4.89
N MET A 62 5.89 8.60 4.83
CA MET A 62 4.99 9.49 4.08
C MET A 62 5.05 10.91 4.61
N ARG A 63 4.87 11.10 5.92
CA ARG A 63 4.96 12.44 6.53
C ARG A 63 6.31 13.12 6.28
N LYS A 64 7.39 12.33 6.22
CA LYS A 64 8.74 12.87 6.02
C LYS A 64 9.00 13.26 4.56
N LEU A 65 8.58 12.44 3.60
CA LEU A 65 8.92 12.62 2.19
C LEU A 65 7.84 13.38 1.41
N LEU A 66 6.61 13.42 1.92
CA LEU A 66 5.44 14.07 1.31
C LEU A 66 4.73 15.01 2.31
N PRO A 67 5.44 15.97 2.94
CA PRO A 67 4.86 16.82 3.98
C PRO A 67 3.75 17.76 3.47
N ASP A 68 3.79 18.15 2.19
CA ASP A 68 2.81 19.06 1.58
C ASP A 68 1.62 18.31 0.94
N GLU A 69 1.64 16.97 0.92
CA GLU A 69 0.62 16.12 0.28
C GLU A 69 -0.22 15.33 1.31
N ASP A 70 -0.26 15.76 2.58
CA ASP A 70 -0.95 15.07 3.68
C ASP A 70 -2.42 14.69 3.36
N GLU A 71 -3.13 15.49 2.56
CA GLU A 71 -4.49 15.21 2.12
C GLU A 71 -4.56 14.15 0.99
N ASN A 72 -3.51 14.04 0.16
CA ASN A 72 -3.47 13.17 -1.02
C ASN A 72 -2.85 11.79 -0.76
N THR A 73 -2.04 11.62 0.29
CA THR A 73 -1.33 10.36 0.56
C THR A 73 -2.03 9.48 1.59
N SER A 74 -3.04 10.02 2.27
CA SER A 74 -3.87 9.30 3.23
C SER A 74 -4.69 8.16 2.61
N TYR A 75 -4.73 8.04 1.27
CA TYR A 75 -5.39 6.94 0.58
C TYR A 75 -4.61 5.62 0.61
N PHE A 76 -3.31 5.64 0.92
CA PHE A 76 -2.50 4.43 0.90
C PHE A 76 -2.22 3.91 2.30
N THR A 77 -2.42 2.61 2.51
CA THR A 77 -2.04 1.95 3.76
C THR A 77 -1.31 0.64 3.48
N LEU A 78 -0.33 0.31 4.32
CA LEU A 78 0.32 -1.00 4.29
C LEU A 78 -0.30 -1.90 5.36
N SER A 79 -0.53 -3.16 4.99
CA SER A 79 -0.89 -4.21 5.93
C SER A 79 -0.02 -5.43 5.70
N VAL A 80 0.10 -6.28 6.71
CA VAL A 80 0.75 -7.58 6.59
C VAL A 80 -0.20 -8.66 7.04
N GLU A 81 -0.46 -9.63 6.16
CA GLU A 81 -1.30 -10.77 6.49
C GLU A 81 -0.52 -11.81 7.29
N VAL A 82 -0.98 -12.12 8.50
CA VAL A 82 -0.40 -13.21 9.29
C VAL A 82 -0.98 -14.53 8.77
N PRO A 83 -0.16 -15.46 8.23
CA PRO A 83 -0.66 -16.74 7.75
C PRO A 83 -1.25 -17.53 8.94
N LYS A 84 -2.57 -17.76 8.92
CA LYS A 84 -3.31 -18.37 10.05
C LYS A 84 -3.25 -19.90 10.10
N ASN A 85 -2.74 -20.56 9.06
CA ASN A 85 -2.47 -21.99 9.03
C ASN A 85 -1.74 -22.29 7.73
N ILE A 86 -0.53 -22.85 7.79
CA ILE A 86 0.08 -23.48 6.62
C ILE A 86 -0.21 -24.98 6.75
N PRO A 87 -1.22 -25.54 6.07
CA PRO A 87 -1.42 -26.98 6.04
C PRO A 87 -0.32 -27.56 5.16
N GLY A 88 0.69 -28.17 5.79
CA GLY A 88 1.86 -28.69 5.10
C GLY A 88 3.09 -27.84 5.41
N LYS A 89 3.84 -28.25 6.42
CA LYS A 89 5.25 -27.90 6.60
C LYS A 89 6.01 -28.39 5.35
N GLU A 90 6.07 -27.59 4.30
CA GLU A 90 7.20 -27.65 3.38
C GLU A 90 8.35 -26.95 4.08
N GLU A 91 9.18 -27.75 4.76
CA GLU A 91 10.46 -27.34 5.34
C GLU A 91 11.38 -26.88 4.19
N GLY A 92 11.21 -25.62 3.77
CA GLY A 92 11.96 -25.04 2.66
C GLY A 92 11.45 -23.67 2.19
N SER A 93 10.18 -23.32 2.42
CA SER A 93 9.66 -22.00 2.05
C SER A 93 9.88 -21.01 3.20
N LEU A 94 10.91 -20.16 3.08
CA LEU A 94 11.13 -19.02 3.97
C LEU A 94 10.03 -17.97 3.69
N VAL A 95 8.82 -18.18 4.21
CA VAL A 95 7.75 -17.18 4.16
C VAL A 95 8.15 -16.01 5.06
N THR A 96 8.91 -15.08 4.50
CA THR A 96 9.28 -13.82 5.13
C THR A 96 8.09 -12.87 5.12
N GLY A 97 8.02 -11.92 6.06
CA GLY A 97 7.00 -10.86 6.07
C GLY A 97 6.86 -10.09 4.76
N TRP A 98 7.92 -10.05 3.92
CA TRP A 98 7.84 -9.53 2.55
C TRP A 98 6.77 -10.19 1.67
N HIS A 99 6.55 -11.51 1.80
CA HIS A 99 5.55 -12.23 1.02
C HIS A 99 4.11 -11.92 1.46
N SER A 100 3.96 -11.36 2.66
CA SER A 100 2.68 -11.06 3.28
C SER A 100 2.35 -9.56 3.23
N LEU A 101 3.23 -8.74 2.64
CA LEU A 101 3.05 -7.29 2.58
C LEU A 101 2.05 -6.93 1.49
N MET A 102 1.01 -6.18 1.85
CA MET A 102 -0.03 -5.67 0.95
C MET A 102 -0.10 -4.16 1.03
N LEU A 103 -0.22 -3.53 -0.13
CA LEU A 103 -0.53 -2.10 -0.27
C LEU A 103 -2.00 -1.96 -0.63
N HIS A 104 -2.72 -1.18 0.17
CA HIS A 104 -4.12 -0.89 -0.04
C HIS A 104 -4.29 0.54 -0.50
N TYR A 105 -5.27 0.74 -1.39
CA TYR A 105 -5.69 2.06 -1.85
C TYR A 105 -7.17 2.27 -1.52
N ASP A 106 -7.45 3.28 -0.72
CA ASP A 106 -8.79 3.63 -0.25
C ASP A 106 -9.53 4.47 -1.31
N VAL A 107 -10.33 3.80 -2.13
CA VAL A 107 -11.05 4.40 -3.24
C VAL A 107 -12.21 5.25 -2.72
N GLN A 108 -12.09 6.57 -2.85
CA GLN A 108 -13.17 7.48 -2.48
C GLN A 108 -14.29 7.51 -3.53
N TRP A 109 -15.51 7.81 -3.08
CA TRP A 109 -16.57 8.23 -4.00
C TRP A 109 -16.14 9.52 -4.72
N PRO A 110 -16.37 9.69 -6.04
CA PRO A 110 -17.11 8.82 -6.97
C PRO A 110 -16.24 7.83 -7.77
N LEU A 111 -14.95 7.69 -7.43
CA LEU A 111 -13.97 6.99 -8.26
C LEU A 111 -14.17 5.47 -8.35
N HIS A 112 -14.84 4.86 -7.37
CA HIS A 112 -15.17 3.42 -7.37
C HIS A 112 -15.96 2.96 -8.61
N ILE A 113 -16.57 3.89 -9.36
CA ILE A 113 -17.24 3.62 -10.64
C ILE A 113 -16.22 3.16 -11.71
N VAL A 114 -14.98 3.67 -11.65
CA VAL A 114 -13.90 3.37 -12.59
C VAL A 114 -12.82 2.50 -11.94
N LEU A 115 -12.43 2.81 -10.71
CA LEU A 115 -11.41 2.11 -9.93
C LEU A 115 -12.06 0.98 -9.12
N THR A 116 -12.47 -0.09 -9.79
CA THR A 116 -13.10 -1.25 -9.16
C THR A 116 -12.08 -2.10 -8.39
N PRO A 117 -12.50 -2.94 -7.43
CA PRO A 117 -11.58 -3.85 -6.72
C PRO A 117 -10.77 -4.73 -7.66
N THR A 118 -11.41 -5.29 -8.69
CA THR A 118 -10.78 -6.10 -9.73
C THR A 118 -9.72 -5.37 -10.57
N PHE A 119 -9.76 -4.04 -10.61
CA PHE A 119 -8.73 -3.22 -11.25
C PHE A 119 -7.51 -3.05 -10.34
N LEU A 120 -7.73 -2.95 -9.02
CA LEU A 120 -6.66 -2.75 -8.02
C LEU A 120 -5.95 -4.04 -7.61
N GLU A 121 -6.58 -5.20 -7.82
CA GLU A 121 -5.97 -6.52 -7.57
C GLU A 121 -4.97 -6.97 -8.65
N LYS A 122 -4.81 -6.21 -9.73
CA LYS A 122 -3.92 -6.52 -10.87
C LYS A 122 -2.58 -5.82 -10.77
#